data_AF-T0U129-F1
#
_entry.id   AF-T0U129-F1
#
_cell.length_a   1.000
_cell.length_b   1.000
_cell.length_c   1.000
_cell.angle_alpha   90.00
_cell.angle_beta   90.00
_cell.angle_gamma   90.00
#
_symmetry.space_group_name_H-M   'P 1'
#
loop_
_entity.id
_entity.type
_entity.pdbx_description
1 polymer ?
#
loop_
_entity_poly.entity_id
_entity_poly.type
_entity_poly.pdbx_seq_one_letter_code
_entity_poly.pdbx_strand_id
1 'polypeptide(L)'
;MAATWQITILAGLLLTPLFGQKIPRKQLGMTLLILLGIVLIQIPYFGRGLGEGVVRASILILIAAFSYPFGNRKMLVHCKEEQLSTTQRVFGMTLMSVPFWMLLSVFAGLDAGLPSGGQMLQSLIVAVFSGVIATLLFFEATNLVKHNHQQLAVVEATQAGEVLFTLFGGCLFLGDQIPTPLGFLGVFIVIIGIVGNSLLTSSD
;
A
#
# COMPACT_ATOMS: atom_id res chain seq x y z
N MET A 1 -7.48 -8.55 -0.38
CA MET A 1 -7.42 -7.11 -0.05
C MET A 1 -6.02 -6.54 -0.24
N ALA A 2 -4.97 -7.13 0.35
CA ALA A 2 -3.57 -6.71 0.14
C ALA A 2 -3.16 -6.61 -1.35
N ALA A 3 -3.64 -7.52 -2.21
CA ALA A 3 -3.42 -7.45 -3.65
C ALA A 3 -4.05 -6.22 -4.33
N THR A 4 -5.26 -5.85 -3.95
CA THR A 4 -5.96 -4.66 -4.46
C THR A 4 -5.32 -3.38 -3.96
N TRP A 5 -4.72 -3.41 -2.77
CA TRP A 5 -3.97 -2.29 -2.22
C TRP A 5 -2.77 -1.90 -3.08
N GLN A 6 -2.14 -2.85 -3.78
CA GLN A 6 -0.98 -2.58 -4.65
C GLN A 6 -1.26 -1.65 -5.84
N ILE A 7 -2.54 -1.34 -6.10
CA ILE A 7 -2.93 -0.27 -7.01
C ILE A 7 -2.37 1.08 -6.55
N THR A 8 -2.03 1.25 -5.27
CA THR A 8 -1.33 2.44 -4.74
C THR A 8 -0.04 2.74 -5.48
N ILE A 9 0.71 1.71 -5.92
CA ILE A 9 1.98 1.88 -6.64
C ILE A 9 1.71 2.53 -7.99
N LEU A 10 0.69 2.04 -8.71
CA LEU A 10 0.28 2.60 -9.99
C LEU A 10 -0.31 4.01 -9.81
N ALA A 11 -1.18 4.18 -8.82
CA ALA A 11 -1.77 5.49 -8.50
C ALA A 11 -0.69 6.52 -8.17
N GLY A 12 0.33 6.13 -7.39
CA GLY A 12 1.54 6.91 -7.17
C GLY A 12 2.13 7.37 -8.50
N LEU A 13 2.50 6.47 -9.40
CA LEU A 13 3.06 6.88 -10.69
C LEU A 13 2.16 7.81 -11.51
N LEU A 14 0.86 7.51 -11.59
CA LEU A 14 -0.10 8.29 -12.36
C LEU A 14 -0.34 9.69 -11.81
N LEU A 15 -0.13 9.91 -10.51
CA LEU A 15 -0.28 11.21 -9.87
C LEU A 15 0.94 12.14 -10.09
N THR A 16 2.06 11.64 -10.62
CA THR A 16 3.27 12.47 -10.83
C THR A 16 3.06 13.75 -11.66
N PRO A 17 2.21 13.78 -12.71
CA PRO A 17 1.94 15.00 -13.49
C PRO A 17 1.26 16.12 -12.71
N LEU A 18 0.46 15.78 -11.69
CA LEU A 18 -0.20 16.78 -10.85
C LEU A 18 0.80 17.60 -10.02
N PHE A 19 2.04 17.12 -9.91
CA PHE A 19 3.14 17.77 -9.20
C PHE A 19 4.22 18.31 -10.16
N GLY A 20 3.88 18.51 -11.45
CA GLY A 20 4.75 19.14 -12.44
C GLY A 20 5.81 18.22 -13.05
N GLN A 21 5.70 16.91 -12.87
CA GLN A 21 6.70 15.91 -13.29
C GLN A 21 6.15 14.99 -14.37
N LYS A 22 7.01 14.48 -15.26
CA LYS A 22 6.58 13.50 -16.27
C LYS A 22 6.43 12.11 -15.64
N ILE A 23 5.47 11.32 -16.13
CA ILE A 23 5.32 9.93 -15.71
C ILE A 23 6.59 9.14 -16.12
N PRO A 24 7.26 8.48 -15.17
CA PRO A 24 8.46 7.71 -15.48
C PRO A 24 8.08 6.41 -16.21
N ARG A 25 8.17 6.43 -17.54
CA ARG A 25 7.66 5.34 -18.41
C ARG A 25 8.34 3.98 -18.16
N LYS A 26 9.64 3.98 -17.86
CA LYS A 26 10.40 2.75 -17.55
C LYS A 26 9.83 2.09 -16.27
N GLN A 27 9.65 2.89 -15.22
CA GLN A 27 9.11 2.48 -13.92
C GLN A 27 7.63 2.05 -14.04
N LEU A 28 6.84 2.75 -14.86
CA LEU A 28 5.45 2.36 -15.15
C LEU A 28 5.36 0.94 -15.73
N GLY A 29 6.25 0.59 -16.67
CA GLY A 29 6.31 -0.75 -17.24
C GLY A 29 6.56 -1.83 -16.16
N MET A 30 7.49 -1.57 -15.24
CA MET A 30 7.77 -2.49 -14.13
C MET A 30 6.61 -2.58 -13.14
N THR A 31 5.94 -1.46 -12.82
CA THR A 31 4.74 -1.49 -11.98
C THR A 31 3.59 -2.28 -12.61
N LEU A 32 3.37 -2.16 -13.92
CA LEU A 32 2.38 -2.97 -14.62
C LEU A 32 2.74 -4.45 -14.59
N LEU A 33 4.04 -4.79 -14.70
CA LEU A 33 4.52 -6.16 -14.56
C LEU A 33 4.26 -6.71 -13.15
N ILE A 34 4.52 -5.92 -12.10
CA ILE A 34 4.21 -6.27 -10.71
C ILE A 34 2.70 -6.54 -10.55
N LEU A 35 1.85 -5.64 -11.06
CA LEU A 35 0.40 -5.81 -10.99
C LEU A 35 -0.08 -7.06 -11.73
N LEU A 36 0.52 -7.38 -12.88
CA LEU A 36 0.25 -8.63 -13.59
C LEU A 36 0.58 -9.84 -12.71
N GLY A 37 1.75 -9.86 -12.08
CA GLY A 37 2.14 -10.94 -11.18
C GLY A 37 1.16 -11.11 -10.01
N ILE A 38 0.70 -9.99 -9.43
CA ILE A 38 -0.32 -9.99 -8.37
C ILE A 38 -1.65 -10.55 -8.88
N VAL A 39 -2.10 -10.16 -10.07
CA VAL A 39 -3.33 -10.72 -10.67
C VAL A 39 -3.21 -12.24 -10.83
N LEU A 40 -2.07 -12.73 -11.32
CA LEU A 40 -1.83 -14.18 -11.47
C LEU A 40 -1.88 -14.93 -10.13
N ILE A 41 -1.32 -14.35 -9.05
CA ILE A 41 -1.44 -14.90 -7.69
C ILE A 41 -2.90 -14.99 -7.26
N GLN A 42 -3.74 -14.03 -7.66
CA GLN A 42 -5.13 -13.93 -7.23
C GLN A 42 -6.11 -14.76 -8.07
N ILE A 43 -5.76 -15.17 -9.30
CA ILE A 43 -6.62 -15.98 -10.21
C ILE A 43 -7.37 -17.12 -9.49
N PRO A 44 -6.71 -17.97 -8.68
CA PRO A 44 -7.37 -19.09 -7.98
C PRO A 44 -8.47 -18.66 -7.00
N TYR A 45 -8.48 -17.39 -6.58
CA TYR A 45 -9.39 -16.83 -5.58
C TYR A 45 -10.55 -16.02 -6.19
N PHE A 46 -10.48 -15.61 -7.46
CA PHE A 46 -11.52 -14.78 -8.11
C PHE A 46 -12.90 -15.45 -8.19
N GLY A 47 -12.96 -16.78 -8.22
CA GLY A 47 -14.22 -17.53 -8.38
C GLY A 47 -15.12 -17.58 -7.13
N ARG A 48 -14.68 -17.04 -5.98
CA ARG A 48 -15.37 -17.24 -4.69
C ARG A 48 -16.30 -16.11 -4.24
N GLY A 49 -16.54 -15.07 -5.03
CA GLY A 49 -17.56 -14.07 -4.65
C GLY A 49 -17.64 -12.84 -5.55
N LEU A 50 -18.72 -12.76 -6.34
CA LEU A 50 -19.16 -11.56 -7.05
C LEU A 50 -20.50 -11.09 -6.46
N GLY A 51 -20.50 -10.72 -5.17
CA GLY A 51 -21.65 -10.07 -4.52
C GLY A 51 -21.58 -8.54 -4.60
N GLU A 52 -22.71 -7.85 -4.47
CA GLU A 52 -22.78 -6.37 -4.46
C GLU A 52 -21.83 -5.73 -3.44
N GLY A 53 -21.64 -6.37 -2.28
CA GLY A 53 -20.70 -5.92 -1.24
C GLY A 53 -19.23 -5.89 -1.71
N VAL A 54 -18.83 -6.80 -2.60
CA VAL A 54 -17.46 -6.88 -3.14
C VAL A 54 -17.19 -5.73 -4.09
N VAL A 55 -18.18 -5.36 -4.92
CA VAL A 55 -18.08 -4.22 -5.84
C VAL A 55 -17.95 -2.92 -5.06
N ARG A 56 -18.81 -2.71 -4.05
CA ARG A 56 -18.75 -1.52 -3.20
C ARG A 56 -17.41 -1.41 -2.46
N ALA A 57 -16.93 -2.49 -1.87
CA ALA A 57 -15.63 -2.53 -1.21
C ALA A 57 -14.49 -2.22 -2.18
N SER A 58 -14.54 -2.75 -3.41
CA SER A 58 -13.52 -2.53 -4.43
C SER A 58 -13.45 -1.06 -4.86
N ILE A 59 -14.60 -0.39 -5.04
CA ILE A 59 -14.65 1.05 -5.35
C ILE A 59 -14.02 1.87 -4.22
N LEU A 60 -14.35 1.56 -2.96
CA LEU A 60 -13.77 2.25 -1.81
C LEU A 60 -12.25 2.06 -1.72
N ILE A 61 -11.75 0.85 -1.98
CA ILE A 61 -10.32 0.56 -2.03
C ILE A 61 -9.64 1.34 -3.15
N LEU A 62 -10.24 1.45 -4.33
CA LEU A 62 -9.70 2.26 -5.43
C LEU A 62 -9.58 3.74 -5.03
N ILE A 63 -10.62 4.30 -4.39
CA ILE A 63 -10.57 5.68 -3.90
C ILE A 63 -9.44 5.85 -2.88
N ALA A 64 -9.30 4.92 -1.94
CA ALA A 64 -8.23 4.92 -0.95
C ALA A 64 -6.84 4.82 -1.59
N ALA A 65 -6.68 3.97 -2.60
CA ALA A 65 -5.42 3.74 -3.29
C ALA A 65 -4.88 4.98 -4.02
N PHE A 66 -5.76 5.86 -4.50
CA PHE A 66 -5.37 7.17 -5.04
C PHE A 66 -5.20 8.23 -3.95
N SER A 67 -6.07 8.23 -2.93
CA SER A 67 -6.03 9.20 -1.84
C SER A 67 -4.74 9.12 -1.02
N TYR A 68 -4.22 7.91 -0.81
CA TYR A 68 -3.00 7.66 -0.03
C TYR A 68 -1.75 8.34 -0.62
N PRO A 69 -1.28 8.01 -1.84
CA PRO A 69 -0.10 8.66 -2.43
C PRO A 69 -0.33 10.14 -2.72
N PHE A 70 -1.57 10.54 -3.03
CA PHE A 70 -1.93 11.94 -3.20
C PHE A 70 -1.73 12.76 -1.92
N GLY A 71 -2.24 12.27 -0.79
CA GLY A 71 -2.08 12.89 0.52
C GLY A 71 -0.60 12.99 0.91
N ASN A 72 0.15 11.89 0.77
CA ASN A 72 1.58 11.88 1.09
C ASN A 72 2.36 12.96 0.29
N ARG A 73 2.13 13.05 -1.02
CA ARG A 73 2.83 14.04 -1.87
C ARG A 73 2.41 15.48 -1.59
N LYS A 74 1.13 15.71 -1.28
CA LYS A 74 0.69 17.04 -0.83
C LYS A 74 1.41 17.46 0.44
N MET A 75 1.61 16.55 1.39
CA MET A 75 2.37 16.82 2.61
C MET A 75 3.85 17.11 2.31
N LEU A 76 4.48 16.37 1.39
CA LEU A 76 5.86 16.65 0.96
C LEU A 76 6.01 18.03 0.30
N VAL A 77 5.00 18.51 -0.44
CA VAL A 77 5.04 19.81 -1.13
C VAL A 77 4.73 20.98 -0.20
N HIS A 78 3.73 20.86 0.69
CA HIS A 78 3.25 21.98 1.51
C HIS A 78 3.95 22.07 2.86
N CYS A 79 4.36 20.95 3.44
CA CYS A 79 5.09 20.91 4.70
C CYS A 79 6.56 20.64 4.40
N LYS A 80 7.35 21.69 4.21
CA LYS A 80 8.79 21.54 3.99
C LYS A 80 9.46 20.99 5.26
N GLU A 81 10.57 20.29 5.08
CA GLU A 81 11.30 19.65 6.18
C GLU A 81 11.90 20.64 7.16
N GLU A 82 12.30 21.81 6.68
CA GLU A 82 12.70 22.95 7.51
C GLU A 82 11.59 23.39 8.50
N GLN A 83 10.34 22.98 8.28
CA GLN A 83 9.19 23.32 9.12
C GLN A 83 8.72 22.14 9.97
N LEU A 84 8.65 20.92 9.39
CA LEU A 84 8.16 19.73 10.07
C LEU A 84 8.93 18.47 9.64
N SER A 85 9.45 17.73 10.63
CA SER A 85 10.05 16.41 10.42
C SER A 85 8.99 15.36 10.02
N THR A 86 9.42 14.22 9.47
CA THR A 86 8.54 13.11 9.08
C THR A 86 7.62 12.69 10.23
N THR A 87 8.17 12.51 11.43
CA THR A 87 7.40 12.13 12.62
C THR A 87 6.34 13.17 12.99
N GLN A 88 6.67 14.46 12.89
CA GLN A 88 5.71 15.53 13.18
C GLN A 88 4.58 15.58 12.15
N ARG A 89 4.88 15.33 10.87
CA ARG A 89 3.85 15.23 9.82
C ARG A 89 2.93 14.04 10.06
N VAL A 90 3.48 12.87 10.35
CA VAL A 90 2.70 11.66 10.68
C VAL A 90 1.81 11.92 11.89
N PHE A 91 2.37 12.50 12.96
CA PHE A 91 1.60 12.87 14.14
C PHE A 91 0.46 13.85 13.80
N GLY A 92 0.74 14.91 13.04
CA GLY A 92 -0.27 15.89 12.62
C GLY A 92 -1.39 15.27 11.79
N MET A 93 -1.03 14.42 10.81
CA MET A 93 -2.02 13.68 10.00
C MET A 93 -2.88 12.76 10.86
N THR A 94 -2.28 12.02 11.78
CA THR A 94 -3.00 11.14 12.70
C THR A 94 -3.95 11.94 13.58
N LEU A 95 -3.46 13.01 14.24
CA LEU A 95 -4.25 13.86 15.13
C LEU A 95 -5.45 14.47 14.42
N MET A 96 -5.26 14.98 13.19
CA MET A 96 -6.36 15.55 12.40
C MET A 96 -7.36 14.51 11.89
N SER A 97 -6.97 13.23 11.81
CA SER A 97 -7.87 12.13 11.46
C SER A 97 -8.67 11.58 12.65
N VAL A 98 -8.26 11.83 13.90
CA VAL A 98 -8.92 11.31 15.10
C VAL A 98 -10.43 11.63 15.15
N PRO A 99 -10.90 12.87 14.85
CA PRO A 99 -12.33 13.16 14.88
C PRO A 99 -13.15 12.26 13.95
N PHE A 100 -12.63 11.99 12.75
CA PHE A 100 -13.27 11.11 11.78
C PHE A 100 -13.33 9.66 12.29
N TRP A 101 -12.24 9.14 12.84
CA TRP A 101 -12.19 7.78 13.38
C TRP A 101 -13.04 7.61 14.64
N MET A 102 -13.15 8.64 15.49
CA MET A 102 -14.02 8.64 16.66
C MET A 102 -15.49 8.54 16.24
N LEU A 103 -15.93 9.33 15.25
CA LEU A 103 -17.28 9.24 14.72
C LEU A 103 -17.57 7.85 14.14
N LEU A 104 -16.67 7.32 13.32
CA LEU A 104 -16.81 5.97 12.78
C LEU A 104 -16.87 4.89 13.87
N SER A 105 -16.05 5.02 14.92
CA SER A 105 -16.04 4.07 16.03
C SER A 105 -17.37 4.07 16.80
N VAL A 106 -17.99 5.24 16.97
CA VAL A 106 -19.33 5.35 17.56
C VAL A 106 -20.37 4.68 16.65
N PHE A 107 -20.39 5.01 15.36
CA PHE A 107 -21.35 4.42 14.42
C PHE A 107 -21.22 2.89 14.33
N ALA A 108 -19.98 2.38 14.20
CA ALA A 108 -19.71 0.95 14.14
C ALA A 108 -20.04 0.26 15.48
N GLY A 109 -19.77 0.91 16.62
CA GLY A 109 -20.11 0.40 17.93
C GLY A 109 -21.61 0.31 18.19
N LEU A 110 -22.41 1.21 17.61
CA LEU A 110 -23.87 1.17 17.67
C LEU A 110 -24.46 0.05 16.81
N ASP A 111 -23.83 -0.27 15.67
CA ASP A 111 -24.30 -1.30 14.73
C ASP A 111 -23.83 -2.71 15.13
N ALA A 112 -22.56 -2.88 15.45
CA ALA A 112 -21.91 -4.17 15.67
C ALA A 112 -21.56 -4.47 17.15
N GLY A 113 -21.69 -3.49 18.06
CA GLY A 113 -21.27 -3.61 19.46
C GLY A 113 -19.77 -3.40 19.68
N LEU A 114 -19.31 -3.61 20.92
CA LEU A 114 -17.89 -3.48 21.27
C LEU A 114 -17.08 -4.69 20.78
N PRO A 115 -15.84 -4.47 20.30
CA PRO A 115 -14.96 -5.56 19.88
C PRO A 115 -14.54 -6.42 21.07
N SER A 116 -14.20 -7.69 20.80
CA SER A 116 -13.65 -8.58 21.83
C SER A 116 -12.23 -8.17 22.23
N GLY A 117 -11.79 -8.56 23.44
CA GLY A 117 -10.42 -8.29 23.90
C GLY A 117 -9.34 -8.84 22.97
N GLY A 118 -9.59 -9.99 22.32
CA GLY A 118 -8.69 -10.54 21.30
C GLY A 118 -8.62 -9.67 20.04
N GLN A 119 -9.74 -9.15 19.55
CA GLN A 119 -9.77 -8.22 18.43
C GLN A 119 -9.06 -6.90 18.76
N MET A 120 -9.22 -6.40 19.99
CA MET A 120 -8.51 -5.21 20.46
C MET A 120 -6.99 -5.44 20.47
N LEU A 121 -6.52 -6.57 20.99
CA LEU A 121 -5.09 -6.91 21.02
C LEU A 121 -4.52 -7.06 19.60
N GLN A 122 -5.22 -7.76 18.71
CA GLN A 122 -4.81 -7.90 17.31
C GLN A 122 -4.76 -6.54 16.60
N SER A 123 -5.76 -5.68 16.82
CA SER A 123 -5.80 -4.33 16.25
C SER A 123 -4.67 -3.46 16.78
N LEU A 124 -4.32 -3.58 18.07
CA LEU A 124 -3.19 -2.88 18.68
C LEU A 124 -1.86 -3.33 18.06
N ILE A 125 -1.66 -4.64 17.88
CA ILE A 125 -0.46 -5.18 17.24
C ILE A 125 -0.33 -4.62 15.82
N VAL A 126 -1.40 -4.66 15.02
CA VAL A 126 -1.42 -4.10 13.66
C VAL A 126 -1.14 -2.60 13.67
N ALA A 127 -1.75 -1.84 14.59
CA ALA A 127 -1.54 -0.40 14.71
C ALA A 127 -0.09 -0.04 15.04
N VAL A 128 0.58 -0.80 15.92
CA VAL A 128 1.99 -0.56 16.27
C VAL A 128 2.92 -0.92 15.11
N PHE A 129 2.81 -2.13 14.56
CA PHE A 129 3.76 -2.59 13.54
C PHE A 129 3.52 -1.95 12.17
N SER A 130 2.28 -1.89 11.70
CA SER A 130 1.94 -1.30 10.40
C SER A 130 1.76 0.22 10.49
N GLY A 131 0.94 0.66 11.46
CA GLY A 131 0.56 2.08 11.58
C GLY A 131 1.68 2.99 12.08
N VAL A 132 2.50 2.54 13.04
CA VAL A 132 3.59 3.37 13.57
C VAL A 132 4.91 3.02 12.91
N ILE A 133 5.40 1.79 13.08
CA ILE A 133 6.77 1.42 12.66
C ILE A 133 6.91 1.46 11.13
N ALA A 134 6.11 0.67 10.40
CA ALA A 134 6.22 0.58 8.95
C ALA A 134 5.91 1.90 8.26
N THR A 135 4.88 2.64 8.71
CA THR A 135 4.51 3.93 8.13
C THR A 135 5.60 4.99 8.31
N LEU A 136 6.21 5.08 9.50
CA LEU A 136 7.32 6.02 9.73
C LEU A 136 8.53 5.68 8.87
N LEU A 137 8.92 4.40 8.81
CA LEU A 137 10.03 3.95 7.97
C LEU A 137 9.77 4.22 6.49
N PHE A 138 8.54 3.95 6.03
CA PHE A 138 8.14 4.19 4.64
C PHE A 138 8.16 5.69 4.30
N PHE A 139 7.57 6.54 5.14
CA PHE A 139 7.56 7.97 4.89
C PHE A 139 8.96 8.58 4.96
N GLU A 140 9.80 8.10 5.87
CA GLU A 140 11.20 8.52 5.92
C GLU A 140 11.94 8.14 4.64
N ALA A 141 11.77 6.90 4.15
CA ALA A 141 12.33 6.47 2.88
C ALA A 141 11.85 7.36 1.71
N THR A 142 10.56 7.71 1.65
CA THR A 142 10.04 8.62 0.61
C THR A 142 10.57 10.05 0.76
N ASN A 143 10.82 10.51 1.98
CA ASN A 143 11.40 11.84 2.25
C ASN A 143 12.85 11.91 1.78
N LEU A 144 13.65 10.85 2.00
CA LEU A 144 15.06 10.79 1.56
C LEU A 144 15.20 10.90 0.03
N VAL A 145 14.23 10.38 -0.73
CA VAL A 145 14.27 10.37 -2.21
C VAL A 145 13.29 11.35 -2.86
N LYS A 146 12.71 12.29 -2.09
CA LYS A 146 11.63 13.19 -2.55
C LYS A 146 11.94 14.02 -3.79
N HIS A 147 13.21 14.28 -4.07
CA HIS A 147 13.67 15.05 -5.23
C HIS A 147 13.89 14.19 -6.48
N ASN A 148 13.94 12.86 -6.34
CA ASN A 148 14.13 11.91 -7.42
C ASN A 148 12.89 11.02 -7.57
N HIS A 149 12.03 11.37 -8.53
CA HIS A 149 10.77 10.65 -8.77
C HIS A 149 10.95 9.21 -9.26
N GLN A 150 12.09 8.89 -9.87
CA GLN A 150 12.41 7.50 -10.22
C GLN A 150 12.70 6.68 -8.96
N GLN A 151 13.52 7.20 -8.05
CA GLN A 151 13.78 6.54 -6.76
C GLN A 151 12.53 6.48 -5.88
N LEU A 152 11.70 7.53 -5.90
CA LEU A 152 10.41 7.51 -5.21
C LEU A 152 9.51 6.36 -5.70
N ALA A 153 9.47 6.13 -7.01
CA ALA A 153 8.74 5.00 -7.60
C ALA A 153 9.31 3.64 -7.18
N VAL A 154 10.63 3.53 -6.98
CA VAL A 154 11.25 2.30 -6.46
C VAL A 154 10.83 2.05 -5.01
N VAL A 155 10.90 3.07 -4.15
CA VAL A 155 10.45 2.98 -2.76
C VAL A 155 8.97 2.59 -2.69
N GLU A 156 8.11 3.25 -3.47
CA GLU A 156 6.68 2.89 -3.56
C GLU A 156 6.48 1.44 -4.05
N ALA A 157 7.25 0.98 -5.04
CA ALA A 157 7.13 -0.38 -5.57
C ALA A 157 7.53 -1.48 -4.56
N THR A 158 8.34 -1.17 -3.55
CA THR A 158 8.67 -2.14 -2.49
C THR A 158 7.45 -2.59 -1.68
N GLN A 159 6.35 -1.81 -1.70
CA GLN A 159 5.07 -2.19 -1.11
C GLN A 159 4.52 -3.51 -1.67
N ALA A 160 4.84 -3.85 -2.92
CA ALA A 160 4.43 -5.12 -3.52
C ALA A 160 5.08 -6.33 -2.84
N GLY A 161 6.20 -6.14 -2.13
CA GLY A 161 6.82 -7.16 -1.30
C GLY A 161 5.88 -7.68 -0.20
N GLU A 162 4.99 -6.84 0.33
CA GLU A 162 4.00 -7.25 1.34
C GLU A 162 3.12 -8.40 0.86
N VAL A 163 2.78 -8.45 -0.44
CA VAL A 163 2.00 -9.54 -1.02
C VAL A 163 2.73 -10.88 -0.87
N LEU A 164 4.05 -10.87 -1.06
CA LEU A 164 4.87 -12.08 -0.93
C LEU A 164 4.94 -12.53 0.53
N PHE A 165 5.22 -11.59 1.45
CA PHE A 165 5.27 -11.90 2.89
C PHE A 165 3.93 -12.39 3.42
N THR A 166 2.82 -11.78 2.97
CA THR A 166 1.48 -12.21 3.36
C THR A 166 1.16 -13.61 2.83
N LEU A 167 1.51 -13.89 1.57
CA LEU A 167 1.27 -15.19 0.94
C LEU A 167 2.04 -16.31 1.65
N PHE A 168 3.36 -16.13 1.84
CA PHE A 168 4.19 -17.14 2.48
C PHE A 168 3.95 -17.22 3.99
N GLY A 169 3.68 -16.08 4.65
CA GLY A 169 3.31 -16.03 6.05
C GLY A 169 1.99 -16.77 6.32
N GLY A 170 0.98 -16.61 5.45
CA GLY A 170 -0.26 -17.37 5.52
C GLY A 170 -0.03 -18.88 5.38
N CYS A 171 0.81 -19.29 4.42
CA CYS A 171 1.16 -20.70 4.24
C CYS A 171 1.88 -21.29 5.47
N LEU A 172 2.82 -20.53 6.06
CA LEU A 172 3.67 -21.02 7.16
C LEU A 172 2.96 -21.00 8.52
N PHE A 173 2.20 -19.93 8.81
CA PHE A 173 1.63 -19.69 10.14
C PHE A 173 0.13 -19.95 10.24
N LEU A 174 -0.61 -19.77 9.14
CA LEU A 174 -2.08 -19.90 9.13
C LEU A 174 -2.57 -21.20 8.48
N GLY A 175 -1.66 -21.99 7.89
CA GLY A 175 -2.00 -23.23 7.19
C GLY A 175 -2.72 -23.00 5.87
N ASP A 176 -2.54 -21.81 5.25
CA ASP A 176 -3.10 -21.53 3.93
C ASP A 176 -2.53 -22.50 2.88
N GLN A 177 -3.30 -22.72 1.82
CA GLN A 177 -2.87 -23.57 0.72
C GLN A 177 -1.66 -22.95 0.00
N ILE A 178 -0.66 -23.79 -0.28
CA ILE A 178 0.51 -23.41 -1.07
C ILE A 178 0.03 -22.86 -2.44
N PRO A 179 0.68 -21.81 -2.98
CA PRO A 179 0.33 -21.27 -4.28
C PRO A 179 0.30 -22.34 -5.37
N THR A 180 -0.65 -22.21 -6.30
CA THR A 180 -0.68 -23.03 -7.51
C THR A 180 0.55 -22.72 -8.39
N PRO A 181 0.88 -23.54 -9.40
CA PRO A 181 1.96 -23.22 -10.35
C PRO A 181 1.79 -21.83 -10.99
N LEU A 182 0.54 -21.42 -11.25
CA LEU A 182 0.21 -20.07 -11.73
C LEU A 182 0.49 -19.00 -10.67
N GLY A 183 0.19 -19.28 -9.40
CA GLY A 183 0.53 -18.41 -8.28
C GLY A 183 2.04 -18.24 -8.10
N PHE A 184 2.83 -19.32 -8.24
CA PHE A 184 4.29 -19.24 -8.23
C PHE A 184 4.85 -18.45 -9.41
N LEU A 185 4.28 -18.60 -10.60
CA LEU A 185 4.62 -17.75 -11.75
C LEU A 185 4.35 -16.27 -11.44
N GLY A 186 3.22 -15.96 -10.81
CA GLY A 186 2.89 -14.62 -10.36
C GLY A 186 3.90 -14.07 -9.34
N VAL A 187 4.31 -14.88 -8.35
CA VAL A 187 5.38 -14.53 -7.38
C VAL A 187 6.68 -14.21 -8.11
N PHE A 188 7.11 -15.05 -9.05
CA PHE A 188 8.33 -14.83 -9.83
C PHE A 188 8.28 -13.51 -10.61
N ILE A 189 7.14 -13.22 -11.24
CA ILE A 189 6.92 -11.96 -11.97
C ILE A 189 6.99 -10.74 -11.04
N VAL A 190 6.40 -10.81 -9.83
CA VAL A 190 6.48 -9.73 -8.84
C VAL A 190 7.94 -9.48 -8.44
N ILE A 191 8.72 -10.54 -8.18
CA ILE A 191 10.14 -10.42 -7.81
C ILE A 191 10.93 -9.76 -8.95
N ILE A 192 10.74 -10.20 -10.20
CA ILE A 192 11.36 -9.57 -11.37
C ILE A 192 10.98 -8.10 -11.46
N GLY A 193 9.70 -7.77 -11.27
CA GLY A 193 9.22 -6.39 -11.34
C GLY A 193 9.88 -5.49 -10.29
N ILE A 194 9.98 -5.95 -9.04
CA ILE A 194 10.62 -5.19 -7.94
C ILE A 194 12.12 -5.00 -8.23
N VAL A 195 12.84 -6.07 -8.56
CA VAL A 195 14.28 -6.04 -8.84
C VAL A 195 14.57 -5.20 -10.08
N GLY A 196 13.80 -5.39 -11.15
CA GLY A 196 13.90 -4.63 -12.40
C GLY A 196 13.67 -3.14 -12.19
N ASN A 197 12.69 -2.76 -11.36
CA ASN A 197 12.44 -1.36 -11.03
C ASN A 197 13.63 -0.71 -10.30
N SER A 198 14.28 -1.46 -9.40
CA SER A 198 15.49 -1.02 -8.71
C SER A 198 16.67 -0.85 -9.67
N LEU A 199 16.91 -1.82 -10.56
CA LEU A 199 18.03 -1.79 -11.51
C LEU A 199 17.90 -0.63 -12.51
N LEU A 200 16.70 -0.38 -13.02
CA LEU A 200 16.44 0.71 -13.97
C LEU A 200 16.72 2.11 -13.40
N THR A 201 16.69 2.24 -12.07
CA THR A 201 16.97 3.51 -11.38
C THR A 201 18.46 3.70 -11.09
N SER A 202 19.27 2.63 -11.16
CA SER A 202 20.73 2.70 -10.99
C SER A 202 21.50 2.98 -12.30
N SER A 203 20.81 2.93 -13.44
CA SER A 203 21.40 3.08 -14.78
C SER A 203 21.26 4.49 -15.38
N ASP A 204 20.64 5.43 -14.66
CA ASP A 204 20.50 6.84 -15.00
C ASP A 204 21.27 7.68 -13.95
#